data_AF-A0A401RT24-F1
#
_entry.id   AF-A0A401RT24-F1
#
_cell.length_a   1.000
_cell.length_b   1.000
_cell.length_c   1.000
_cell.angle_alpha   90.00
_cell.angle_beta   90.00
_cell.angle_gamma   90.00
#
_symmetry.space_group_name_H-M   'P 1'
#
loop_
_entity.id
_entity.type
_entity.pdbx_description
1 polymer ?
#
loop_
_entity_poly.entity_id
_entity_poly.type
_entity_poly.pdbx_seq_one_letter_code
_entity_poly.pdbx_strand_id
1 'polypeptide(L)'
;DYYTTGVIQCPDGISVQELRDACDYLCINFTHNTIRCRDLSALLHELSNDGARKQFERNLEELVFPLMVSSARKGERECHVVVLAHEDTVDWDQQHPPQMGEEYSQIIYSTKLYRFFKYIENREVAKQVLKDRGLKNIRIGIEGYPTCKEKVKLRAGGRYEVIYNYVQRPFIHMSWEKEEGKSRHVDFQCVRSRSVTNLTSPPRDHGNTHHPQVDELDILGPAQEQAVGVSTSSTE
;
A
#
# COMPACT_ATOMS: atom_id res chain seq x y z
N ASP A 1 -38.81 -17.68 11.40
CA ASP A 1 -39.10 -18.08 10.01
C ASP A 1 -38.06 -18.99 9.39
N TYR A 2 -36.78 -18.60 9.26
CA TYR A 2 -35.76 -19.47 8.64
C TYR A 2 -35.69 -20.89 9.20
N TYR A 3 -35.68 -21.07 10.52
CA TYR A 3 -35.62 -22.40 11.15
C TYR A 3 -36.89 -23.24 10.94
N THR A 4 -37.96 -22.65 10.41
CA THR A 4 -39.24 -23.31 10.11
C THR A 4 -39.41 -23.56 8.62
N THR A 5 -39.01 -22.61 7.77
CA THR A 5 -39.26 -22.63 6.31
C THR A 5 -38.00 -22.87 5.47
N GLY A 6 -36.81 -22.75 6.07
CA GLY A 6 -35.53 -22.74 5.37
C GLY A 6 -35.26 -21.46 4.57
N VAL A 7 -36.13 -20.44 4.68
CA VAL A 7 -36.08 -19.23 3.86
C VAL A 7 -36.20 -17.98 4.71
N ILE A 8 -35.36 -16.97 4.42
CA ILE A 8 -35.47 -15.62 4.93
C ILE A 8 -36.00 -14.73 3.81
N GLN A 9 -37.16 -14.11 4.06
CA GLN A 9 -37.64 -13.00 3.25
C GLN A 9 -36.98 -11.73 3.75
N CYS A 10 -36.23 -11.04 2.90
CA CYS A 10 -35.62 -9.76 3.23
C CYS A 10 -36.72 -8.76 3.63
N PRO A 11 -36.71 -8.24 4.87
CA PRO A 11 -37.73 -7.30 5.33
C PRO A 11 -37.65 -5.97 4.57
N ASP A 12 -38.78 -5.27 4.48
CA ASP A 12 -38.84 -3.94 3.89
C ASP A 12 -38.05 -2.94 4.76
N GLY A 13 -37.20 -2.14 4.13
CA GLY A 13 -36.35 -1.15 4.81
C GLY A 13 -35.02 -1.68 5.35
N ILE A 14 -34.75 -2.98 5.25
CA ILE A 14 -33.45 -3.58 5.60
C ILE A 14 -32.63 -3.78 4.32
N SER A 15 -31.35 -3.39 4.36
CA SER A 15 -30.44 -3.61 3.23
C SER A 15 -30.00 -5.07 3.14
N VAL A 16 -29.64 -5.52 1.93
CA VAL A 16 -29.15 -6.88 1.72
C VAL A 16 -27.82 -7.12 2.45
N GLN A 17 -27.00 -6.08 2.61
CA GLN A 17 -25.75 -6.14 3.38
C GLN A 17 -26.03 -6.41 4.86
N GLU A 18 -26.93 -5.66 5.49
CA GLU A 18 -27.30 -5.90 6.90
C GLU A 18 -27.89 -7.30 7.10
N LEU A 19 -28.68 -7.77 6.14
CA LEU A 19 -29.19 -9.14 6.16
C LEU A 19 -28.06 -10.17 6.07
N ARG A 20 -27.05 -9.93 5.25
CA ARG A 20 -25.86 -10.78 5.15
C ARG A 20 -25.09 -10.82 6.46
N ASP A 21 -24.81 -9.67 7.06
CA ASP A 21 -24.09 -9.60 8.33
C ASP A 21 -24.86 -10.37 9.44
N ALA A 22 -26.18 -10.29 9.44
CA ALA A 22 -27.04 -11.08 10.33
C ALA A 22 -26.98 -12.58 10.02
N CYS A 23 -26.92 -12.97 8.74
CA CYS A 23 -26.75 -14.37 8.34
C CYS A 23 -25.40 -14.92 8.81
N ASP A 24 -24.32 -14.14 8.67
CA ASP A 24 -22.99 -14.52 9.13
C ASP A 24 -22.96 -14.69 10.65
N TYR A 25 -23.60 -13.80 11.41
CA TYR A 25 -23.72 -13.91 12.87
C TYR A 25 -24.52 -15.15 13.31
N LEU A 26 -25.60 -15.47 12.58
CA LEU A 26 -26.48 -16.60 12.88
C LEU A 26 -26.00 -17.93 12.27
N CYS A 27 -24.83 -17.94 11.61
CA CYS A 27 -24.30 -19.09 10.88
C CYS A 27 -25.29 -19.64 9.83
N ILE A 28 -26.03 -18.75 9.17
CA ILE A 28 -26.97 -19.09 8.10
C ILE A 28 -26.28 -18.90 6.76
N ASN A 29 -26.31 -19.93 5.91
CA ASN A 29 -25.76 -19.84 4.56
C ASN A 29 -26.54 -18.80 3.73
N PHE A 30 -25.87 -17.74 3.31
CA PHE A 30 -26.45 -16.72 2.44
C PHE A 30 -26.41 -17.19 0.98
N THR A 31 -27.54 -17.66 0.45
CA THR A 31 -27.65 -18.21 -0.91
C THR A 31 -28.99 -17.86 -1.55
N HIS A 32 -29.12 -18.05 -2.86
CA HIS A 32 -30.39 -17.84 -3.58
C HIS A 32 -31.53 -18.78 -3.14
N ASN A 33 -31.20 -19.89 -2.48
CA ASN A 33 -32.18 -20.85 -1.95
C ASN A 33 -32.72 -20.42 -0.58
N THR A 34 -31.87 -19.78 0.22
CA THR A 34 -32.17 -19.39 1.59
C THR A 34 -32.65 -17.95 1.69
N ILE A 35 -32.30 -17.08 0.74
CA ILE A 35 -32.62 -15.65 0.76
C ILE A 35 -33.59 -15.30 -0.37
N ARG A 36 -34.68 -14.60 -0.03
CA ARG A 36 -35.61 -13.98 -0.97
C ARG A 36 -35.61 -12.48 -0.76
N CYS A 37 -35.16 -11.73 -1.76
CA CYS A 37 -35.12 -10.27 -1.72
C CYS A 37 -35.87 -9.67 -2.90
N ARG A 38 -36.48 -8.49 -2.69
CA ARG A 38 -37.05 -7.68 -3.78
C ARG A 38 -35.96 -7.00 -4.61
N ASP A 39 -34.89 -6.53 -3.95
CA ASP A 39 -33.72 -5.96 -4.60
C ASP A 39 -32.78 -7.07 -5.10
N LEU A 40 -33.02 -7.50 -6.34
CA LEU A 40 -32.20 -8.51 -6.99
C LEU A 40 -30.77 -8.00 -7.25
N SER A 41 -30.58 -6.70 -7.47
CA SER A 41 -29.25 -6.14 -7.76
C SER A 41 -28.34 -6.26 -6.55
N ALA A 42 -28.84 -5.88 -5.38
CA ALA A 42 -28.10 -6.00 -4.13
C ALA A 42 -27.82 -7.47 -3.77
N LEU A 43 -28.80 -8.38 -3.98
CA LEU A 43 -28.57 -9.81 -3.79
C LEU A 43 -27.50 -10.38 -4.73
N LEU A 44 -27.54 -10.03 -6.01
CA LEU A 44 -26.54 -10.47 -6.98
C LEU A 44 -25.16 -9.87 -6.70
N HIS A 45 -25.09 -8.66 -6.16
CA HIS A 45 -23.84 -8.04 -5.73
C HIS A 45 -23.17 -8.87 -4.64
N GLU A 46 -23.89 -9.20 -3.56
CA GLU A 46 -23.35 -10.05 -2.48
C GLU A 46 -22.91 -11.43 -2.98
N LEU A 47 -23.73 -12.07 -3.82
CA LEU A 47 -23.38 -13.37 -4.40
C LEU A 47 -22.16 -13.28 -5.34
N SER A 48 -22.01 -12.17 -6.05
CA SER A 48 -20.86 -11.92 -6.92
C SER A 48 -19.59 -11.71 -6.11
N ASN A 49 -19.66 -11.00 -4.98
CA ASN A 49 -18.53 -10.80 -4.07
C ASN A 49 -18.04 -12.14 -3.49
N ASP A 50 -18.96 -13.01 -3.07
CA ASP A 50 -18.64 -14.39 -2.65
C ASP A 50 -17.97 -15.21 -3.76
N GLY A 51 -18.52 -15.13 -4.98
CA GLY A 51 -17.98 -15.80 -6.15
C GLY A 51 -16.58 -15.29 -6.49
N ALA A 52 -16.39 -13.97 -6.47
CA ALA A 52 -15.13 -13.31 -6.77
C ALA A 52 -14.06 -13.65 -5.74
N ARG A 53 -14.40 -13.69 -4.44
CA ARG A 53 -13.49 -14.11 -3.36
C ARG A 53 -12.99 -15.53 -3.60
N LYS A 54 -13.91 -16.49 -3.80
CA LYS A 54 -13.56 -17.90 -4.06
C LYS A 54 -12.74 -18.07 -5.34
N GLN A 55 -13.07 -17.32 -6.39
CA GLN A 55 -12.33 -17.38 -7.65
C GLN A 55 -10.91 -16.82 -7.48
N PHE A 56 -10.77 -15.70 -6.77
CA PHE A 56 -9.47 -15.09 -6.55
C PHE A 56 -8.59 -15.91 -5.61
N GLU A 57 -9.14 -16.50 -4.55
CA GLU A 57 -8.39 -17.42 -3.67
C GLU A 57 -7.73 -18.56 -4.46
N ARG A 58 -8.46 -19.18 -5.40
CA ARG A 58 -7.89 -20.20 -6.28
C ARG A 58 -6.80 -19.65 -7.19
N ASN A 59 -7.06 -18.52 -7.86
CA ASN A 59 -6.07 -17.89 -8.74
C ASN A 59 -4.82 -17.44 -7.96
N LEU A 60 -4.99 -17.02 -6.70
CA LEU A 60 -3.90 -16.64 -5.82
C LEU A 60 -3.02 -17.85 -5.55
N GLU A 61 -3.59 -19.00 -5.16
CA GLU A 61 -2.84 -20.22 -4.88
C GLU A 61 -2.19 -20.83 -6.15
N GLU A 62 -2.91 -20.83 -7.28
CA GLU A 62 -2.46 -21.47 -8.52
C GLU A 62 -1.47 -20.63 -9.33
N LEU A 63 -1.64 -19.30 -9.37
CA LEU A 63 -0.91 -18.43 -10.30
C LEU A 63 0.01 -17.42 -9.61
N VAL A 64 -0.50 -16.69 -8.61
CA VAL A 64 0.24 -15.57 -7.99
C VAL A 64 1.23 -16.07 -6.94
N PHE A 65 0.82 -17.01 -6.10
CA PHE A 65 1.62 -17.54 -5.00
C PHE A 65 2.93 -18.19 -5.46
N PRO A 66 2.99 -19.01 -6.54
CA PRO A 66 4.26 -19.52 -7.06
C PRO A 66 5.26 -18.42 -7.41
N LEU A 67 4.80 -17.30 -7.98
CA LEU A 67 5.65 -16.14 -8.30
C LEU A 67 6.14 -15.42 -7.04
N MET A 68 5.28 -15.29 -6.02
CA MET A 68 5.68 -14.74 -4.72
C MET A 68 6.74 -15.61 -4.04
N VAL A 69 6.58 -16.94 -4.06
CA VAL A 69 7.56 -17.89 -3.52
C VAL A 69 8.90 -17.77 -4.26
N SER A 70 8.86 -17.64 -5.59
CA SER A 70 10.06 -17.41 -6.42
C SER A 70 10.78 -16.11 -6.01
N SER A 71 10.04 -15.01 -5.86
CA SER A 71 10.58 -13.72 -5.37
C SER A 71 11.15 -13.83 -3.97
N ALA A 72 10.42 -14.44 -3.03
CA ALA A 72 10.88 -14.61 -1.66
C ALA A 72 12.18 -15.44 -1.57
N ARG A 73 12.31 -16.49 -2.39
CA ARG A 73 13.54 -17.31 -2.49
C ARG A 73 14.73 -16.53 -3.03
N LYS A 74 14.51 -15.50 -3.84
CA LYS A 74 15.56 -14.58 -4.32
C LYS A 74 15.93 -13.51 -3.29
N GLY A 75 15.23 -13.43 -2.17
CA GLY A 75 15.47 -12.44 -1.13
C GLY A 75 14.58 -11.19 -1.26
N GLU A 76 13.66 -11.15 -2.21
CA GLU A 76 12.70 -10.04 -2.35
C GLU A 76 11.72 -10.00 -1.18
N ARG A 77 11.18 -8.81 -0.91
CA ARG A 77 10.13 -8.57 0.10
C ARG A 77 8.82 -8.08 -0.49
N GLU A 78 8.80 -7.90 -1.80
CA GLU A 78 7.63 -7.50 -2.56
C GLU A 78 7.60 -8.17 -3.92
N CYS A 79 6.45 -8.07 -4.57
CA CYS A 79 6.26 -8.59 -5.90
C CYS A 79 5.32 -7.68 -6.68
N HIS A 80 5.74 -7.33 -7.88
CA HIS A 80 4.91 -6.71 -8.89
C HIS A 80 4.56 -7.76 -9.97
N VAL A 81 3.28 -7.96 -10.23
CA VAL A 81 2.76 -8.94 -11.19
C VAL A 81 1.89 -8.25 -12.21
N VAL A 82 2.18 -8.46 -13.49
CA VAL A 82 1.35 -8.01 -14.60
C VAL A 82 0.61 -9.20 -15.19
N VAL A 83 -0.69 -9.02 -15.45
CA VAL A 83 -1.55 -10.06 -16.00
C VAL A 83 -1.80 -9.78 -17.48
N LEU A 84 -1.34 -10.69 -18.33
CA LEU A 84 -1.55 -10.67 -19.76
C LEU A 84 -2.59 -11.71 -20.16
N ALA A 85 -3.37 -11.42 -21.21
CA ALA A 85 -4.19 -12.43 -21.87
C ALA A 85 -3.27 -13.36 -22.69
N HIS A 86 -3.71 -14.59 -22.96
CA HIS A 86 -2.93 -15.52 -23.77
C HIS A 86 -2.69 -15.05 -25.22
N GLU A 87 -3.51 -14.11 -25.70
CA GLU A 87 -3.40 -13.50 -27.03
C GLU A 87 -2.44 -12.30 -27.05
N ASP A 88 -1.96 -11.84 -25.89
CA ASP A 88 -1.02 -10.73 -25.82
C ASP A 88 0.39 -11.18 -26.20
N THR A 89 1.03 -10.42 -27.09
CA THR A 89 2.44 -10.60 -27.45
C THR A 89 3.29 -9.50 -26.83
N VAL A 90 4.36 -9.89 -26.14
CA VAL A 90 5.38 -8.97 -25.61
C VAL A 90 6.67 -9.21 -26.39
N ASP A 91 7.08 -8.23 -27.19
CA ASP A 91 8.28 -8.26 -28.01
C ASP A 91 9.17 -7.07 -27.64
N TRP A 92 10.04 -7.31 -26.66
CA TRP A 92 11.01 -6.34 -26.18
C TRP A 92 12.33 -6.43 -26.95
N ASP A 93 12.87 -5.28 -27.31
CA ASP A 93 14.17 -5.20 -27.95
C ASP A 93 15.28 -5.54 -26.94
N GLN A 94 16.09 -6.57 -27.25
CA GLN A 94 17.15 -7.02 -26.35
C GLN A 94 18.25 -5.98 -26.12
N GLN A 95 18.48 -5.09 -27.08
CA GLN A 95 19.53 -4.05 -27.00
C GLN A 95 19.02 -2.79 -26.29
N HIS A 96 17.71 -2.56 -26.31
CA HIS A 96 17.07 -1.38 -25.75
C HIS A 96 15.77 -1.74 -25.03
N PRO A 97 15.81 -2.49 -23.91
CA PRO A 97 14.61 -2.88 -23.17
C PRO A 97 13.85 -1.64 -22.67
N PRO A 98 12.51 -1.73 -22.49
CA PRO A 98 11.75 -0.62 -21.94
C PRO A 98 12.27 -0.28 -20.54
N GLN A 99 12.18 1.00 -20.16
CA GLN A 99 12.50 1.44 -18.81
C GLN A 99 11.37 1.01 -17.87
N MET A 100 11.49 -0.21 -17.35
CA MET A 100 10.52 -0.86 -16.46
C MET A 100 10.65 -0.34 -15.01
N GLY A 101 10.68 0.98 -14.80
CA GLY A 101 10.82 1.57 -13.44
C GLY A 101 11.93 0.93 -12.58
N GLU A 102 11.79 1.03 -11.25
CA GLU A 102 12.65 0.31 -10.29
C GLU A 102 12.11 -1.10 -9.96
N GLU A 103 10.89 -1.45 -10.39
CA GLU A 103 10.19 -2.68 -10.00
C GLU A 103 10.32 -3.79 -11.07
N TYR A 104 11.05 -4.87 -10.76
CA TYR A 104 11.06 -6.07 -11.61
C TYR A 104 9.65 -6.70 -11.63
N SER A 105 8.99 -6.62 -12.78
CA SER A 105 7.62 -7.10 -12.95
C SER A 105 7.60 -8.55 -13.43
N GLN A 106 6.92 -9.43 -12.69
CA GLN A 106 6.64 -10.79 -13.12
C GLN A 106 5.37 -10.84 -13.99
N ILE A 107 5.28 -11.81 -14.90
CA ILE A 107 4.18 -11.90 -15.85
C ILE A 107 3.36 -13.17 -15.59
N ILE A 108 2.04 -13.02 -15.55
CA ILE A 108 1.07 -14.13 -15.60
C ILE A 108 0.32 -14.05 -16.92
N TYR A 109 0.33 -15.14 -17.69
CA TYR A 109 -0.58 -15.30 -18.83
C TYR A 109 -1.85 -16.02 -18.39
N SER A 110 -2.94 -15.27 -18.27
CA SER A 110 -4.25 -15.82 -17.91
C SER A 110 -5.38 -14.90 -18.36
N THR A 111 -6.05 -15.27 -19.45
CA THR A 111 -7.26 -14.57 -19.93
C THR A 111 -8.37 -14.56 -18.88
N LYS A 112 -8.45 -15.60 -18.03
CA LYS A 112 -9.44 -15.68 -16.93
C LYS A 112 -9.14 -14.63 -15.86
N LEU A 113 -7.89 -14.54 -15.41
CA LEU A 113 -7.48 -13.56 -14.39
C LEU A 113 -7.52 -12.13 -14.95
N TYR A 114 -7.17 -11.95 -16.23
CA TYR A 114 -7.33 -10.68 -16.93
C TYR A 114 -8.80 -10.20 -16.90
N ARG A 115 -9.75 -11.07 -17.27
CA ARG A 115 -11.18 -10.75 -17.23
C ARG A 115 -11.69 -10.52 -15.81
N PHE A 116 -11.15 -11.25 -14.84
CA PHE A 116 -11.48 -11.07 -13.43
C PHE A 116 -11.20 -9.64 -12.97
N PHE A 117 -10.01 -9.10 -13.28
CA PHE A 117 -9.62 -7.74 -12.87
C PHE A 117 -10.22 -6.61 -13.71
N LYS A 118 -11.00 -6.93 -14.76
CA LYS A 118 -11.76 -5.93 -15.52
C LYS A 118 -12.75 -5.16 -14.62
N TYR A 119 -13.31 -5.82 -13.61
CA TYR A 119 -14.31 -5.25 -12.72
C TYR A 119 -13.64 -4.62 -11.50
N ILE A 120 -14.03 -3.39 -11.16
CA ILE A 120 -13.48 -2.67 -10.00
C ILE A 120 -13.82 -3.39 -8.69
N GLU A 121 -15.04 -3.89 -8.55
CA GLU A 121 -15.49 -4.66 -7.39
C GLU A 121 -14.61 -5.88 -7.14
N ASN A 122 -14.28 -6.64 -8.20
CA ASN A 122 -13.40 -7.80 -8.10
C ASN A 122 -11.98 -7.41 -7.63
N ARG A 123 -11.49 -6.21 -8.00
CA ARG A 123 -10.19 -5.71 -7.51
C ARG A 123 -10.24 -5.42 -6.02
N GLU A 124 -11.33 -4.83 -5.52
CA GLU A 124 -11.49 -4.58 -4.08
C GLU A 124 -11.63 -5.89 -3.29
N VAL A 125 -12.40 -6.85 -3.81
CA VAL A 125 -12.50 -8.20 -3.23
C VAL A 125 -11.12 -8.87 -3.18
N ALA A 126 -10.36 -8.86 -4.27
CA ALA A 126 -9.02 -9.44 -4.32
C ALA A 126 -8.05 -8.74 -3.35
N LYS A 127 -8.12 -7.41 -3.27
CA LYS A 127 -7.34 -6.62 -2.32
C LYS A 127 -7.65 -7.00 -0.88
N GLN A 128 -8.93 -7.23 -0.55
CA GLN A 128 -9.33 -7.69 0.77
C GLN A 128 -8.80 -9.11 1.05
N VAL A 129 -8.88 -10.03 0.09
CA VAL A 129 -8.29 -11.37 0.24
C VAL A 129 -6.78 -11.29 0.52
N LEU A 130 -6.04 -10.46 -0.20
CA LEU A 130 -4.60 -10.29 0.04
C LEU A 130 -4.31 -9.71 1.44
N LYS A 131 -5.13 -8.76 1.92
CA LYS A 131 -5.04 -8.25 3.30
C LYS A 131 -5.33 -9.33 4.33
N ASP A 132 -6.38 -10.13 4.12
CA ASP A 132 -6.76 -11.23 5.01
C ASP A 132 -5.64 -12.29 5.10
N ARG A 133 -4.82 -12.43 4.04
CA ARG A 133 -3.62 -13.29 4.00
C ARG A 133 -2.37 -12.63 4.59
N GLY A 134 -2.47 -11.43 5.17
CA GLY A 134 -1.39 -10.75 5.87
C GLY A 134 -0.43 -9.94 4.98
N LEU A 135 -0.79 -9.70 3.71
CA LEU A 135 0.03 -8.90 2.80
C LEU A 135 -0.22 -7.40 3.00
N LYS A 136 0.80 -6.60 2.68
CA LYS A 136 0.83 -5.14 2.85
C LYS A 136 1.14 -4.45 1.53
N ASN A 137 1.01 -3.11 1.50
CA ASN A 137 1.31 -2.26 0.33
C ASN A 137 0.63 -2.76 -0.96
N ILE A 138 -0.62 -3.25 -0.81
CA ILE A 138 -1.36 -3.87 -1.90
C ILE A 138 -1.89 -2.80 -2.84
N ARG A 139 -1.46 -2.84 -4.10
CA ARG A 139 -2.04 -2.04 -5.20
C ARG A 139 -2.54 -3.00 -6.27
N ILE A 140 -3.80 -2.86 -6.67
CA ILE A 140 -4.39 -3.61 -7.78
C ILE A 140 -5.02 -2.59 -8.69
N GLY A 141 -4.64 -2.61 -9.96
CA GLY A 141 -5.08 -1.60 -10.91
C GLY A 141 -4.92 -2.05 -12.34
N ILE A 142 -5.07 -1.10 -13.26
CA ILE A 142 -4.80 -1.29 -14.67
C ILE A 142 -3.83 -0.17 -15.06
N GLU A 143 -2.67 -0.55 -15.58
CA GLU A 143 -1.59 0.38 -15.96
C GLU A 143 -1.11 0.10 -17.37
N GLY A 144 -0.44 1.08 -17.98
CA GLY A 144 0.17 0.91 -19.28
C GLY A 144 1.39 0.00 -19.19
N TYR A 145 1.33 -1.15 -19.86
CA TYR A 145 2.44 -2.10 -19.95
C TYR A 145 3.09 -2.07 -21.35
N PRO A 146 4.43 -1.94 -21.45
CA PRO A 146 5.11 -1.91 -22.73
C PRO A 146 5.08 -3.30 -23.38
N THR A 147 4.64 -3.38 -24.63
CA THR A 147 4.50 -4.66 -25.36
C THR A 147 5.49 -4.77 -26.50
N CYS A 148 5.29 -3.99 -27.56
CA CYS A 148 6.07 -4.07 -28.78
C CYS A 148 6.82 -2.76 -29.03
N LYS A 149 8.00 -2.86 -29.65
CA LYS A 149 8.73 -1.71 -30.17
C LYS A 149 7.96 -1.08 -31.34
N GLU A 150 7.53 0.16 -31.19
CA GLU A 150 6.83 0.90 -32.24
C GLU A 150 7.83 1.52 -33.21
N LYS A 151 8.79 2.29 -32.68
CA LYS A 151 9.75 3.04 -33.51
C LYS A 151 11.03 3.38 -32.76
N VAL A 152 12.11 3.55 -33.51
CA VAL A 152 13.35 4.14 -33.01
C VAL A 152 13.43 5.58 -33.51
N LYS A 153 13.48 6.53 -32.58
CA LYS A 153 13.60 7.96 -32.89
C LYS A 153 15.02 8.41 -32.62
N LEU A 154 15.69 8.98 -33.62
CA LEU A 154 16.97 9.65 -33.45
C LEU A 154 16.72 11.05 -32.88
N ARG A 155 17.25 11.35 -31.70
CA ARG A 155 17.18 12.71 -31.13
C ARG A 155 18.29 13.61 -31.68
N ALA A 156 18.09 14.92 -31.60
CA ALA A 156 19.12 15.92 -31.86
C ALA A 156 20.27 15.70 -30.86
N GLY A 157 21.38 15.11 -31.33
CA GLY A 157 22.48 14.61 -30.49
C GLY A 157 22.93 13.18 -30.81
N GLY A 158 22.30 12.51 -31.79
CA GLY A 158 22.76 11.20 -32.30
C GLY A 158 22.39 10.00 -31.41
N ARG A 159 21.67 10.23 -30.31
CA ARG A 159 21.15 9.16 -29.44
C ARG A 159 19.85 8.59 -30.01
N TYR A 160 19.80 7.27 -30.14
CA TYR A 160 18.60 6.54 -30.48
C TYR A 160 17.73 6.36 -29.22
N GLU A 161 16.45 6.73 -29.33
CA GLU A 161 15.44 6.47 -28.32
C GLU A 161 14.44 5.46 -28.88
N VAL A 162 14.20 4.37 -28.16
CA VAL A 162 13.22 3.36 -28.54
C VAL A 162 11.87 3.69 -27.91
N ILE A 163 10.84 3.79 -28.74
CA ILE A 163 9.47 4.06 -28.32
C ILE A 163 8.70 2.75 -28.35
N TYR A 164 8.10 2.41 -27.21
CA TYR A 164 7.29 1.21 -27.02
C TYR A 164 5.81 1.53 -27.08
N ASN A 165 5.02 0.58 -27.57
CA ASN A 165 3.57 0.60 -27.48
C ASN A 165 3.13 0.17 -26.07
N TYR A 166 2.26 0.97 -25.44
CA TYR A 166 1.74 0.71 -24.10
C TYR A 166 0.29 0.26 -24.18
N VAL A 167 0.00 -0.88 -23.55
CA VAL A 167 -1.35 -1.44 -23.48
C VAL A 167 -1.82 -1.51 -22.03
N GLN A 168 -3.08 -1.20 -21.80
CA GLN A 168 -3.66 -1.21 -20.45
C GLN A 168 -3.79 -2.66 -19.96
N ARG A 169 -3.05 -3.02 -18.90
CA ARG A 169 -3.02 -4.38 -18.35
C ARG A 169 -3.24 -4.38 -16.85
N PRO A 170 -4.01 -5.35 -16.31
CA PRO A 170 -4.14 -5.50 -14.88
C PRO A 170 -2.78 -5.79 -14.24
N PHE A 171 -2.56 -5.19 -13.08
CA PHE A 171 -1.39 -5.49 -12.27
C PHE A 171 -1.79 -5.72 -10.81
N ILE A 172 -0.91 -6.43 -10.10
CA ILE A 172 -1.00 -6.69 -8.67
C ILE A 172 0.38 -6.41 -8.08
N HIS A 173 0.45 -5.43 -7.19
CA HIS A 173 1.60 -5.16 -6.35
C HIS A 173 1.27 -5.54 -4.93
N MET A 174 2.18 -6.20 -4.23
CA MET A 174 2.04 -6.49 -2.80
C MET A 174 3.41 -6.73 -2.14
N SER A 175 3.46 -6.51 -0.84
CA SER A 175 4.64 -6.72 0.00
C SER A 175 4.31 -7.71 1.13
N TRP A 176 5.29 -8.56 1.45
CA TRP A 176 5.32 -9.38 2.66
C TRP A 176 6.48 -8.96 3.57
N GLU A 177 6.98 -7.73 3.38
CA GLU A 177 7.93 -7.16 4.31
C GLU A 177 7.28 -7.05 5.68
N LYS A 178 7.83 -7.83 6.61
CA LYS A 178 7.55 -7.65 8.02
C LYS A 178 8.31 -6.39 8.42
N GLU A 179 7.69 -5.22 8.25
CA GLU A 179 8.05 -4.05 9.05
C GLU A 179 7.96 -4.48 10.51
N GLU A 180 9.08 -4.94 11.08
CA GLU A 180 9.31 -4.76 12.49
C GLU A 180 9.54 -3.27 12.61
N GLY A 181 8.59 -2.59 13.26
CA GLY A 181 8.66 -1.16 13.45
C GLY A 181 10.11 -0.82 13.75
N LYS A 182 10.66 0.14 13.00
CA LYS A 182 11.71 0.97 13.56
C LYS A 182 11.16 1.34 14.92
N SER A 183 11.57 0.62 15.96
CA SER A 183 11.55 1.14 17.29
C SER A 183 12.27 2.44 17.06
N ARG A 184 11.53 3.55 17.10
CA ARG A 184 12.12 4.84 17.30
C ARG A 184 12.71 4.66 18.70
N HIS A 185 13.84 3.98 18.79
CA HIS A 185 14.66 4.07 19.96
C HIS A 185 14.81 5.57 20.08
N VAL A 186 14.24 6.09 21.15
CA VAL A 186 14.30 7.50 21.44
C VAL A 186 15.78 7.81 21.27
N ASP A 187 16.12 8.67 20.31
CA ASP A 187 17.44 9.27 20.33
C ASP A 187 17.44 10.00 21.66
N PHE A 188 17.99 9.35 22.68
CA PHE A 188 18.48 10.05 23.84
C PHE A 188 19.61 10.87 23.27
N GLN A 189 19.25 12.05 22.75
CA GLN A 189 20.15 13.15 22.65
C GLN A 189 20.59 13.36 24.10
N CYS A 190 21.70 12.70 24.43
CA CYS A 190 22.31 12.78 25.72
C CYS A 190 22.76 14.23 25.81
N VAL A 191 21.89 15.07 26.37
CA VAL A 191 22.27 16.40 26.81
C VAL A 191 23.43 16.10 27.73
N ARG A 192 24.65 16.46 27.32
CA ARG A 192 25.84 16.32 28.15
C ARG A 192 25.57 17.14 29.42
N SER A 193 25.04 16.50 30.45
CA SER A 193 25.06 17.02 31.79
C SER A 193 26.53 17.14 32.15
N ARG A 194 27.04 18.38 32.19
CA ARG A 194 28.28 18.70 32.87
C ARG A 194 28.04 18.47 34.36
N SER A 195 28.06 17.22 34.81
CA SER A 195 28.23 16.94 36.22
C SER A 195 29.68 17.26 36.57
N VAL A 196 29.91 18.41 37.19
CA VAL A 196 31.18 18.74 37.83
C VAL A 196 31.27 17.84 39.06
N THR A 197 32.07 16.79 38.96
CA THR A 197 32.40 15.95 40.12
C THR A 197 33.46 16.69 40.94
N ASN A 198 33.02 17.45 41.95
CA ASN A 198 33.90 17.89 43.03
C ASN A 198 34.22 16.67 43.90
N LEU A 199 35.26 15.92 43.51
CA LEU A 199 35.93 14.98 44.39
C LEU A 199 37.32 15.53 44.70
N THR A 200 37.39 16.06 45.91
CA THR A 200 38.57 16.44 46.68
C THR A 200 39.67 15.37 46.59
N SER A 201 40.86 15.78 46.15
CA SER A 201 42.12 15.12 46.49
C SER A 201 43.19 16.17 46.82
N PRO A 202 44.02 15.95 47.86
CA PRO A 202 44.79 16.97 48.58
C PRO A 202 46.02 17.51 47.84
N PRO A 203 46.59 18.65 48.28
CA PRO A 203 47.44 19.50 47.45
C PRO A 203 48.85 18.93 47.32
N ARG A 204 49.42 19.08 46.12
CA ARG A 204 50.87 19.07 45.93
C ARG A 204 51.27 20.32 45.16
N ASP A 205 51.97 21.19 45.88
CA ASP A 205 52.73 22.33 45.39
C ASP A 205 53.54 21.95 44.16
N HIS A 206 53.42 22.73 43.09
CA HIS A 206 54.55 23.29 42.34
C HIS A 206 54.03 24.49 41.55
N GLY A 207 54.58 25.67 41.90
CA GLY A 207 54.18 26.95 41.33
C GLY A 207 54.58 27.12 39.87
N ASN A 208 53.75 27.84 39.11
CA ASN A 208 54.19 29.05 38.44
C ASN A 208 52.99 29.91 38.02
N THR A 209 53.13 31.19 38.28
CA THR A 209 52.27 32.35 38.03
C THR A 209 52.07 32.66 36.54
N HIS A 210 50.85 33.04 36.11
CA HIS A 210 50.54 34.40 35.60
C HIS A 210 49.05 34.59 35.22
N HIS A 211 48.42 35.52 35.96
CA HIS A 211 47.31 36.47 35.71
C HIS A 211 46.11 36.19 34.77
N PRO A 212 44.87 36.55 35.22
CA PRO A 212 43.64 36.55 34.42
C PRO A 212 43.36 37.92 33.79
N GLN A 213 42.66 37.95 32.65
CA GLN A 213 42.00 39.14 32.14
C GLN A 213 40.51 38.82 31.96
N VAL A 214 39.71 39.47 32.79
CA VAL A 214 38.26 39.57 32.68
C VAL A 214 37.95 40.75 31.75
N ASP A 215 36.98 40.61 30.86
CA ASP A 215 36.23 41.75 30.38
C ASP A 215 34.74 41.43 30.51
N GLU A 216 34.12 42.32 31.27
CA GLU A 216 32.72 42.41 31.65
C GLU A 216 32.02 43.23 30.56
N LEU A 217 30.77 42.91 30.22
CA LEU A 217 29.70 43.92 30.24
C LEU A 217 28.34 43.26 29.93
N ASP A 218 27.49 43.28 30.95
CA ASP A 218 26.03 43.27 30.88
C ASP A 218 25.51 44.46 30.05
N ILE A 219 24.28 44.34 29.51
CA ILE A 219 23.20 45.35 29.65
C ILE A 219 21.87 44.71 29.17
N LEU A 220 21.06 44.34 30.16
CA LEU A 220 19.61 44.60 30.38
C LEU A 220 18.62 44.57 29.18
N GLY A 221 17.53 43.78 29.36
CA GLY A 221 16.30 43.75 28.55
C GLY A 221 15.36 44.97 28.76
N PRO A 222 14.00 44.87 28.69
CA PRO A 222 13.15 43.67 28.76
C PRO A 222 11.88 43.65 27.84
N ALA A 223 11.13 42.53 27.99
CA ALA A 223 9.65 42.37 28.07
C ALA A 223 8.73 42.80 26.90
N GLN A 224 8.03 41.82 26.28
CA GLN A 224 6.56 41.57 26.39
C GLN A 224 5.75 42.41 25.36
N GLU A 225 4.69 41.95 24.70
CA GLU A 225 3.58 41.15 25.19
C GLU A 225 2.73 40.62 24.01
N GLN A 226 1.95 39.57 24.30
CA GLN A 226 1.12 38.78 23.39
C GLN A 226 -0.26 39.40 23.09
N ALA A 227 -0.93 38.77 22.11
CA ALA A 227 -2.37 38.48 22.02
C ALA A 227 -3.14 39.26 20.93
N VAL A 228 -3.49 38.59 19.81
CA VAL A 228 -4.73 37.82 19.52
C VAL A 228 -5.95 38.72 19.24
N GLY A 229 -6.51 38.59 18.03
CA GLY A 229 -7.97 38.48 17.88
C GLY A 229 -8.65 39.18 16.70
N VAL A 230 -9.09 38.36 15.72
CA VAL A 230 -10.47 38.27 15.20
C VAL A 230 -11.01 39.36 14.24
N SER A 231 -11.25 38.92 12.98
CA SER A 231 -12.37 39.20 12.03
C SER A 231 -12.73 40.67 11.68
N THR A 232 -13.24 41.10 10.52
CA THR A 232 -14.18 40.60 9.49
C THR A 232 -14.13 41.58 8.28
N SER A 233 -14.58 41.10 7.11
CA SER A 233 -15.41 41.80 6.10
C SER A 233 -14.90 43.01 5.29
N SER A 234 -14.86 42.78 3.97
CA SER A 234 -15.56 43.53 2.89
C SER A 234 -15.07 44.91 2.40
N THR A 235 -15.07 45.01 1.06
CA THR A 235 -15.25 46.20 0.18
C THR A 235 -14.14 47.27 0.25
N GLU A 236 -13.55 47.77 -0.84
CA GLU A 236 -13.94 47.91 -2.26
C GLU A 236 -12.83 47.45 -3.21
#